data_AF-A0AAN7QLX3-F1
#
_entry.id   AF-A0AAN7QLX3-F1
#
_cell.length_a   1.000
_cell.length_b   1.000
_cell.length_c   1.000
_cell.angle_alpha   90.00
_cell.angle_beta   90.00
_cell.angle_gamma   90.00
#
_symmetry.space_group_name_H-M   'P 1'
#
loop_
_entity.id
_entity.type
_entity.pdbx_description
1 polymer ?
#
loop_
_entity_poly.entity_id
_entity_poly.type
_entity_poly.pdbx_seq_one_letter_code
_entity_poly.pdbx_strand_id
1 'polypeptide(L)'
;MNIKAGKSVCGDQSMNTKETEECIVTDDDVSPREEPTTSRCSKKDDVFEDNSSEDIDFEELAREQEKENQFVNFLEGKSSQYTNAKFQNVVKERGRFVVFSYEGKFYPGEIVAFDEETVTINAMQKSLKMWKWPSKRDELTYQWSDVLGLVMYFGIIFAITLLSTVYSQMADIGLPPDLQHKLERFSIIYLEKCGRNLNENEGKNLNVALETVSKCISNQPQPARSSLEFCNLYGTQFVGCLRSFADAGKGCLDQDEKYLPNFILNGMSRVFENYCKKNSIDHIEILNKKCQTYLGKVVNSDFLTVCVPKLKIIANLDNRDYSLNRADVCSDLKTSQECLVNDLRTKCQLAQEDLDFVNSVFETYRSECNFANINIANFILLAALFLSSRLIN
;
A
#
# COMPACT_ATOMS: atom_id res chain seq x y z
N MET A 1 -3.66 -46.35 32.25
CA MET A 1 -2.30 -46.59 31.71
C MET A 1 -1.94 -45.42 30.81
N ASN A 2 -0.72 -44.91 30.88
CA ASN A 2 -0.31 -43.79 30.02
C ASN A 2 0.05 -44.29 28.61
N ILE A 3 -0.45 -43.60 27.59
CA ILE A 3 0.02 -43.70 26.20
C ILE A 3 0.62 -42.34 25.87
N LYS A 4 1.90 -42.30 25.46
CA LYS A 4 2.56 -41.06 25.02
C LYS A 4 2.12 -40.74 23.59
N ALA A 5 1.78 -39.48 23.33
CA ALA A 5 1.76 -38.95 21.97
C ALA A 5 3.21 -38.84 21.43
N GLY A 6 3.39 -39.03 20.12
CA GLY A 6 4.69 -38.85 19.46
C GLY A 6 5.02 -39.88 18.39
N LYS A 7 4.47 -39.69 17.19
CA LYS A 7 5.05 -40.07 15.88
C LYS A 7 4.13 -39.61 14.75
N SER A 8 4.55 -38.58 14.01
CA SER A 8 4.02 -38.38 12.65
C SER A 8 4.61 -39.45 11.73
N VAL A 9 3.82 -39.93 10.78
CA VAL A 9 4.26 -40.90 9.76
C VAL A 9 3.90 -40.34 8.39
N CYS A 10 4.88 -39.68 7.77
CA CYS A 10 4.89 -39.44 6.33
C CYS A 10 5.91 -40.41 5.75
N GLY A 11 5.43 -41.52 5.18
CA GLY A 11 6.28 -42.49 4.48
C GLY A 11 6.28 -42.21 2.99
N ASP A 12 7.47 -42.20 2.37
CA ASP A 12 7.60 -42.11 0.93
C ASP A 12 6.97 -43.33 0.25
N GLN A 13 6.04 -43.09 -0.68
CA GLN A 13 5.67 -44.06 -1.69
C GLN A 13 5.55 -43.38 -3.05
N SER A 14 6.63 -43.45 -3.83
CA SER A 14 6.57 -43.25 -5.27
C SER A 14 5.74 -44.36 -5.90
N MET A 15 4.67 -44.02 -6.62
CA MET A 15 4.10 -44.92 -7.62
C MET A 15 4.01 -44.26 -8.99
N ASN A 16 4.37 -45.08 -9.96
CA ASN A 16 4.60 -44.76 -11.36
C ASN A 16 3.40 -45.25 -12.16
N THR A 17 2.79 -44.40 -12.98
CA THR A 17 1.77 -44.80 -13.95
C THR A 17 1.94 -44.01 -15.24
N LYS A 18 1.81 -44.72 -16.36
CA LYS A 18 1.79 -44.20 -17.72
C LYS A 18 0.36 -44.23 -18.28
N GLU A 19 0.25 -43.77 -19.53
CA GLU A 19 -0.81 -44.12 -20.50
C GLU A 19 -2.19 -43.46 -20.19
N THR A 20 -2.99 -43.03 -21.16
CA THR A 20 -2.85 -43.09 -22.64
C THR A 20 -3.43 -41.84 -23.31
N GLU A 21 -3.03 -41.57 -24.56
CA GLU A 21 -3.75 -40.64 -25.45
C GLU A 21 -4.97 -41.34 -26.06
N GLU A 22 -6.11 -40.64 -26.17
CA GLU A 22 -7.21 -41.05 -27.05
C GLU A 22 -8.01 -39.82 -27.50
N CYS A 23 -7.80 -39.38 -28.75
CA CYS A 23 -8.57 -38.31 -29.38
C CYS A 23 -9.50 -38.91 -30.44
N ILE A 24 -10.81 -38.85 -30.18
CA ILE A 24 -11.83 -39.37 -31.08
C ILE A 24 -11.99 -38.43 -32.28
N VAL A 25 -11.80 -38.96 -33.48
CA VAL A 25 -12.17 -38.31 -34.76
C VAL A 25 -13.51 -38.85 -35.21
N THR A 26 -14.40 -37.97 -35.67
CA THR A 26 -15.65 -38.33 -36.36
C THR A 26 -15.72 -37.57 -37.68
N ASP A 27 -15.46 -38.26 -38.78
CA ASP A 27 -15.80 -37.79 -40.12
C ASP A 27 -17.30 -38.03 -40.40
N ASP A 28 -17.94 -37.12 -41.12
CA ASP A 28 -19.11 -37.45 -41.94
C ASP A 28 -19.16 -36.53 -43.20
N ASP A 29 -19.24 -37.20 -44.35
CA ASP A 29 -19.24 -36.69 -45.74
C ASP A 29 -20.55 -35.89 -46.03
N VAL A 30 -20.78 -35.05 -47.06
CA VAL A 30 -20.73 -35.30 -48.53
C VAL A 30 -20.83 -33.98 -49.33
N SER A 31 -19.82 -33.66 -50.17
CA SER A 31 -19.85 -33.12 -51.59
C SER A 31 -20.84 -32.02 -52.09
N PRO A 32 -20.76 -31.51 -53.36
CA PRO A 32 -19.63 -31.37 -54.30
C PRO A 32 -19.51 -29.99 -55.05
N ARG A 33 -18.37 -29.77 -55.76
CA ARG A 33 -18.12 -28.78 -56.87
C ARG A 33 -18.04 -27.28 -56.47
N GLU A 34 -17.37 -26.38 -57.23
CA GLU A 34 -16.85 -26.41 -58.62
C GLU A 34 -15.30 -26.35 -58.75
N GLU A 35 -14.79 -25.90 -59.92
CA GLU A 35 -13.46 -26.17 -60.51
C GLU A 35 -12.46 -24.96 -60.46
N PRO A 36 -11.19 -25.08 -60.93
CA PRO A 36 -10.06 -24.40 -60.28
C PRO A 36 -9.66 -23.04 -60.85
N THR A 37 -8.99 -22.23 -60.01
CA THR A 37 -8.12 -21.13 -60.46
C THR A 37 -6.76 -21.17 -59.77
N THR A 38 -5.69 -21.02 -60.56
CA THR A 38 -4.30 -21.09 -60.11
C THR A 38 -3.85 -19.78 -59.45
N SER A 39 -3.40 -19.80 -58.19
CA SER A 39 -2.78 -18.63 -57.55
C SER A 39 -1.69 -18.99 -56.55
N ARG A 40 -0.45 -18.63 -56.89
CA ARG A 40 0.68 -18.27 -56.00
C ARG A 40 0.85 -19.03 -54.68
N CYS A 41 1.82 -19.95 -54.67
CA CYS A 41 2.57 -20.24 -53.45
C CYS A 41 3.33 -18.98 -53.01
N SER A 42 2.88 -18.32 -51.94
CA SER A 42 3.73 -17.40 -51.17
C SER A 42 4.22 -18.16 -49.95
N LYS A 43 5.53 -18.37 -49.83
CA LYS A 43 6.09 -18.79 -48.55
C LYS A 43 5.83 -17.68 -47.54
N LYS A 44 5.20 -18.02 -46.42
CA LYS A 44 5.54 -17.36 -45.16
C LYS A 44 6.74 -18.13 -44.61
N ASP A 45 7.82 -17.41 -44.35
CA ASP A 45 8.87 -17.93 -43.49
C ASP A 45 8.38 -17.61 -42.07
N ASP A 46 7.91 -18.63 -41.35
CA ASP A 46 7.42 -18.47 -39.98
C ASP A 46 8.60 -18.20 -39.06
N VAL A 47 8.87 -16.90 -38.83
CA VAL A 47 9.79 -16.44 -37.81
C VAL A 47 9.22 -16.82 -36.46
N PHE A 48 9.77 -17.88 -35.86
CA PHE A 48 9.67 -18.08 -34.42
C PHE A 48 10.35 -16.88 -33.76
N GLU A 49 9.55 -15.99 -33.18
CA GLU A 49 10.07 -14.99 -32.26
C GLU A 49 10.61 -15.75 -31.04
N ASP A 50 11.93 -15.67 -30.82
CA ASP A 50 12.58 -16.30 -29.68
C ASP A 50 11.91 -15.80 -28.40
N ASN A 51 11.34 -16.74 -27.65
CA ASN A 51 10.63 -16.46 -26.42
C ASN A 51 11.68 -16.14 -25.35
N SER A 52 12.09 -14.86 -25.32
CA SER A 52 13.16 -14.30 -24.50
C SER A 52 13.00 -14.75 -23.04
N SER A 53 13.77 -15.75 -22.63
CA SER A 53 13.82 -16.19 -21.25
C SER A 53 14.36 -15.04 -20.40
N GLU A 54 13.50 -14.45 -19.57
CA GLU A 54 13.92 -13.44 -18.59
C GLU A 54 14.92 -14.09 -17.64
N ASP A 55 16.20 -13.75 -17.79
CA ASP A 55 17.29 -14.27 -16.97
C ASP A 55 17.09 -13.81 -15.52
N ILE A 56 16.53 -14.70 -14.69
CA ILE A 56 16.22 -14.45 -13.28
C ILE A 56 17.53 -14.12 -12.54
N ASP A 57 17.63 -12.93 -11.95
CA ASP A 57 18.78 -12.54 -11.12
C ASP A 57 18.81 -13.37 -9.83
N PHE A 58 19.55 -14.48 -9.88
CA PHE A 58 19.84 -15.34 -8.74
C PHE A 58 20.54 -14.61 -7.58
N GLU A 59 21.24 -13.50 -7.83
CA GLU A 59 21.90 -12.71 -6.79
C GLU A 59 20.90 -11.77 -6.09
N GLU A 60 19.87 -11.26 -6.76
CA GLU A 60 18.73 -10.61 -6.09
C GLU A 60 17.93 -11.63 -5.26
N LEU A 61 17.66 -12.80 -5.83
CA LEU A 61 16.90 -13.87 -5.16
C LEU A 61 17.63 -14.37 -3.89
N ALA A 62 18.96 -14.47 -3.93
CA ALA A 62 19.78 -14.74 -2.75
C ALA A 62 19.73 -13.61 -1.70
N ARG A 63 19.76 -12.33 -2.13
CA ARG A 63 19.64 -11.16 -1.25
C ARG A 63 18.25 -11.03 -0.62
N GLU A 64 17.18 -11.50 -1.26
CA GLU A 64 15.88 -11.67 -0.59
C GLU A 64 15.92 -12.77 0.47
N GLN A 65 16.46 -13.94 0.12
CA GLN A 65 16.51 -15.09 1.00
C GLN A 65 17.33 -14.81 2.27
N GLU A 66 18.40 -13.99 2.18
CA GLU A 66 19.15 -13.54 3.36
C GLU A 66 18.35 -12.60 4.26
N LYS A 67 17.56 -11.66 3.71
CA LYS A 67 16.64 -10.80 4.51
C LYS A 67 15.59 -11.67 5.23
N GLU A 68 14.99 -12.63 4.53
CA GLU A 68 14.02 -13.53 5.15
C GLU A 68 14.68 -14.39 6.24
N ASN A 69 15.89 -14.89 6.01
CA ASN A 69 16.66 -15.61 7.02
C ASN A 69 16.98 -14.74 8.25
N GLN A 70 17.21 -13.43 8.12
CA GLN A 70 17.37 -12.53 9.27
C GLN A 70 16.08 -12.40 10.08
N PHE A 71 14.92 -12.23 9.42
CA PHE A 71 13.61 -12.19 10.09
C PHE A 71 13.21 -13.54 10.71
N VAL A 72 13.53 -14.66 10.06
CA VAL A 72 13.35 -16.00 10.61
C VAL A 72 14.28 -16.25 11.81
N ASN A 73 15.54 -15.82 11.77
CA ASN A 73 16.45 -15.92 12.91
C ASN A 73 16.01 -15.07 14.12
N PHE A 74 15.22 -14.00 13.89
CA PHE A 74 14.52 -13.26 14.95
C PHE A 74 13.31 -14.06 15.50
N LEU A 75 12.46 -14.63 14.64
CA LEU A 75 11.30 -15.45 15.05
C LEU A 75 11.64 -16.84 15.63
N GLU A 76 12.84 -17.36 15.34
CA GLU A 76 13.35 -18.63 15.90
C GLU A 76 14.29 -18.41 17.10
N GLY A 77 14.35 -17.19 17.66
CA GLY A 77 15.14 -16.89 18.87
C GLY A 77 16.66 -17.00 18.71
N LYS A 78 17.17 -17.22 17.49
CA LYS A 78 18.60 -17.40 17.18
C LYS A 78 19.41 -16.11 17.32
N SER A 79 18.76 -14.95 17.23
CA SER A 79 19.36 -13.66 17.58
C SER A 79 19.29 -13.42 19.10
N SER A 80 20.40 -13.67 19.80
CA SER A 80 20.48 -13.61 21.27
C SER A 80 20.45 -12.20 21.87
N GLN A 81 20.11 -11.16 21.11
CA GLN A 81 20.18 -9.75 21.53
C GLN A 81 18.83 -9.16 22.03
N TYR A 82 17.71 -9.86 21.85
CA TYR A 82 16.36 -9.26 21.99
C TYR A 82 15.48 -9.86 23.12
N THR A 83 16.07 -10.38 24.20
CA THR A 83 15.34 -10.91 25.37
C THR A 83 14.54 -9.86 26.17
N ASN A 84 14.55 -8.60 25.75
CA ASN A 84 13.83 -7.48 26.38
C ASN A 84 12.64 -6.98 25.54
N ALA A 85 12.19 -7.73 24.53
CA ALA A 85 10.98 -7.42 23.77
C ALA A 85 9.73 -7.50 24.67
N LYS A 86 9.31 -6.36 25.22
CA LYS A 86 8.07 -6.25 26.02
C LYS A 86 6.85 -6.26 25.10
N PHE A 87 6.38 -7.48 24.80
CA PHE A 87 5.05 -7.69 24.25
C PHE A 87 3.95 -7.14 25.19
N GLN A 88 2.80 -6.79 24.62
CA GLN A 88 1.66 -6.25 25.38
C GLN A 88 0.89 -7.37 26.10
N ASN A 89 0.28 -7.01 27.25
CA ASN A 89 -0.60 -7.89 28.00
C ASN A 89 -1.69 -8.49 27.09
N VAL A 90 -1.83 -9.82 27.10
CA VAL A 90 -2.76 -10.51 26.21
C VAL A 90 -4.21 -10.29 26.67
N VAL A 91 -5.03 -9.71 25.79
CA VAL A 91 -6.49 -9.64 26.01
C VAL A 91 -7.07 -11.03 25.78
N LYS A 92 -7.55 -11.67 26.85
CA LYS A 92 -8.21 -12.97 26.82
C LYS A 92 -9.60 -12.86 26.17
N GLU A 93 -9.66 -12.89 24.84
CA GLU A 93 -10.89 -12.76 24.05
C GLU A 93 -10.84 -13.68 22.82
N ARG A 94 -11.97 -14.29 22.49
CA ARG A 94 -12.11 -15.24 21.37
C ARG A 94 -12.01 -14.51 20.02
N GLY A 95 -11.31 -15.09 19.05
CA GLY A 95 -11.09 -14.50 17.73
C GLY A 95 -9.99 -13.42 17.69
N ARG A 96 -9.21 -13.25 18.78
CA ARG A 96 -8.02 -12.40 18.77
C ARG A 96 -6.80 -13.16 18.22
N PHE A 97 -5.96 -12.44 17.48
CA PHE A 97 -4.70 -12.98 16.96
C PHE A 97 -3.56 -12.74 17.95
N VAL A 98 -2.76 -13.79 18.16
CA VAL A 98 -1.67 -13.83 19.15
C VAL A 98 -0.40 -14.42 18.54
N VAL A 99 0.74 -14.09 19.14
CA VAL A 99 2.00 -14.85 18.97
C VAL A 99 2.19 -15.75 20.19
N PHE A 100 2.46 -17.03 19.96
CA PHE A 100 2.79 -17.99 21.01
C PHE A 100 4.10 -18.72 20.72
N SER A 101 4.73 -19.23 21.76
CA SER A 101 5.95 -20.01 21.73
C SER A 101 5.64 -21.51 21.72
N TYR A 102 6.19 -22.24 20.76
CA TYR A 102 6.14 -23.70 20.72
C TYR A 102 7.51 -24.26 20.32
N GLU A 103 8.04 -25.20 21.11
CA GLU A 103 9.40 -25.78 20.97
C GLU A 103 10.53 -24.73 20.79
N GLY A 104 10.36 -23.54 21.38
CA GLY A 104 11.32 -22.43 21.30
C GLY A 104 11.24 -21.56 20.04
N LYS A 105 10.22 -21.76 19.18
CA LYS A 105 9.93 -20.94 17.99
C LYS A 105 8.61 -20.20 18.15
N PHE A 106 8.46 -19.07 17.48
CA PHE A 106 7.26 -18.24 17.57
C PHE A 106 6.31 -18.45 16.38
N TYR A 107 5.03 -18.65 16.69
CA TYR A 107 3.97 -18.94 15.73
C TYR A 107 2.80 -17.95 15.91
N PRO A 108 2.22 -17.42 14.81
CA PRO A 108 0.97 -16.68 14.88
C PRO A 108 -0.24 -17.62 14.89
N GLY A 109 -1.30 -17.24 15.61
CA GLY A 109 -2.55 -18.00 15.67
C GLY A 109 -3.74 -17.20 16.18
N GLU A 110 -4.90 -17.84 16.23
CA GLU A 110 -6.19 -17.27 16.66
C GLU A 110 -6.70 -17.96 17.94
N ILE A 111 -7.13 -17.19 18.94
CA ILE A 111 -7.75 -17.72 20.17
C ILE A 111 -9.13 -18.33 19.85
N VAL A 112 -9.24 -19.66 19.85
CA VAL A 112 -10.50 -20.39 19.60
C VAL A 112 -11.28 -20.65 20.89
N ALA A 113 -10.60 -20.89 22.00
CA ALA A 113 -11.19 -21.04 23.33
C ALA A 113 -10.13 -20.74 24.40
N PHE A 114 -10.54 -20.50 25.65
CA PHE A 114 -9.63 -20.33 26.78
C PHE A 114 -10.33 -20.53 28.12
N ASP A 115 -9.50 -20.72 29.15
CA ASP A 115 -9.87 -20.68 30.56
C ASP A 115 -8.90 -19.77 31.36
N GLU A 116 -8.84 -19.93 32.68
CA GLU A 116 -7.98 -19.13 33.55
C GLU A 116 -6.48 -19.45 33.37
N GLU A 117 -6.12 -20.72 33.14
CA GLU A 117 -4.75 -21.24 33.02
C GLU A 117 -4.31 -21.44 31.56
N THR A 118 -5.23 -21.90 30.70
CA THR A 118 -4.91 -22.34 29.34
C THR A 118 -5.67 -21.59 28.24
N VAL A 119 -5.17 -21.74 27.01
CA VAL A 119 -5.73 -21.16 25.79
C VAL A 119 -5.58 -22.11 24.61
N THR A 120 -6.68 -22.40 23.92
CA THR A 120 -6.69 -23.16 22.68
C THR A 120 -6.55 -22.22 21.49
N ILE A 121 -5.44 -22.33 20.78
CA ILE A 121 -5.06 -21.49 19.65
C ILE A 121 -5.12 -22.34 18.37
N ASN A 122 -5.81 -21.84 17.35
CA ASN A 122 -5.68 -22.32 15.97
C ASN A 122 -4.39 -21.74 15.40
N ALA A 123 -3.40 -22.57 15.06
CA ALA A 123 -2.12 -22.11 14.53
C ALA A 123 -2.18 -21.81 13.03
N MET A 124 -1.39 -20.83 12.57
CA MET A 124 -1.10 -20.66 11.14
C MET A 124 0.07 -21.56 10.73
N GLN A 125 0.02 -22.14 9.54
CA GLN A 125 1.16 -22.83 8.92
C GLN A 125 1.99 -21.86 8.07
N LYS A 126 3.31 -21.97 8.12
CA LYS A 126 4.18 -21.26 7.16
C LYS A 126 4.17 -21.98 5.81
N SER A 127 4.10 -21.21 4.73
CA SER A 127 3.94 -21.67 3.35
C SER A 127 4.85 -20.86 2.43
N LEU A 128 6.03 -21.40 2.12
CA LEU A 128 7.10 -20.67 1.43
C LEU A 128 7.35 -19.32 2.13
N LYS A 129 7.06 -18.18 1.48
CA LYS A 129 7.28 -16.82 2.02
C LYS A 129 6.19 -16.30 2.98
N MET A 130 5.05 -16.99 3.16
CA MET A 130 3.87 -16.42 3.87
C MET A 130 3.24 -17.36 4.91
N TRP A 131 2.60 -16.78 5.94
CA TRP A 131 1.75 -17.52 6.87
C TRP A 131 0.32 -17.67 6.30
N LYS A 132 -0.24 -18.87 6.36
CA LYS A 132 -1.63 -19.15 5.94
C LYS A 132 -2.35 -20.07 6.91
N TRP A 133 -3.67 -20.03 6.93
CA TRP A 133 -4.46 -21.00 7.68
C TRP A 133 -4.30 -22.41 7.10
N PRO A 134 -4.18 -23.46 7.94
CA PRO A 134 -4.17 -24.83 7.47
C PRO A 134 -5.57 -25.29 7.07
N SER A 135 -5.66 -26.08 5.98
CA SER A 135 -6.94 -26.52 5.39
C SER A 135 -7.77 -27.39 6.34
N LYS A 136 -7.11 -28.07 7.27
CA LYS A 136 -7.67 -28.58 8.52
C LYS A 136 -7.09 -27.71 9.63
N ARG A 137 -7.94 -27.13 10.49
CA ARG A 137 -7.49 -26.30 11.63
C ARG A 137 -6.52 -27.06 12.53
N ASP A 138 -5.55 -26.33 13.07
CA ASP A 138 -4.52 -26.83 13.98
C ASP A 138 -4.76 -26.25 15.37
N GLU A 139 -5.84 -26.71 16.01
CA GLU A 139 -6.30 -26.23 17.33
C GLU A 139 -5.59 -26.99 18.44
N LEU A 140 -4.64 -26.33 19.11
CA LEU A 140 -3.83 -26.88 20.20
C LEU A 140 -3.94 -26.00 21.45
N THR A 141 -3.83 -26.61 22.63
CA THR A 141 -3.95 -25.93 23.93
C THR A 141 -2.56 -25.63 24.52
N TYR A 142 -2.34 -24.37 24.86
CA TYR A 142 -1.09 -23.81 25.40
C TYR A 142 -1.34 -23.19 26.78
N GLN A 143 -0.30 -22.99 27.58
CA GLN A 143 -0.40 -22.21 28.81
C GLN A 143 -0.42 -20.71 28.48
N TRP A 144 -1.06 -19.88 29.30
CA TRP A 144 -0.99 -18.43 29.12
C TRP A 144 0.43 -17.86 29.23
N SER A 145 1.38 -18.59 29.83
CA SER A 145 2.82 -18.27 29.83
C SER A 145 3.49 -18.39 28.46
N ASP A 146 2.93 -19.21 27.57
CA ASP A 146 3.50 -19.50 26.25
C ASP A 146 3.04 -18.45 25.22
N VAL A 147 1.97 -17.70 25.52
CA VAL A 147 1.48 -16.61 24.69
C VAL A 147 2.25 -15.34 25.01
N LEU A 148 3.03 -14.88 24.05
CA LEU A 148 3.92 -13.73 24.21
C LEU A 148 3.13 -12.42 24.19
N GLY A 149 2.17 -12.29 23.26
CA GLY A 149 1.38 -11.08 23.11
C GLY A 149 0.27 -11.19 22.07
N LEU A 150 -0.63 -10.21 22.08
CA LEU A 150 -1.47 -9.93 20.91
C LEU A 150 -0.59 -9.52 19.73
N VAL A 151 -0.92 -9.98 18.52
CA VAL A 151 -0.47 -9.23 17.34
C VAL A 151 -1.38 -8.00 17.24
N MET A 152 -0.81 -6.79 17.29
CA MET A 152 -1.55 -5.54 17.03
C MET A 152 -1.90 -5.36 15.54
N TYR A 153 -2.35 -6.44 14.91
CA TYR A 153 -2.81 -6.47 13.54
C TYR A 153 -4.04 -5.59 13.31
N PHE A 154 -4.84 -5.16 14.28
CA PHE A 154 -5.96 -4.26 13.94
C PHE A 154 -5.52 -2.86 13.50
N GLY A 155 -4.53 -2.26 14.15
CA GLY A 155 -3.94 -1.00 13.68
C GLY A 155 -3.06 -1.20 12.46
N ILE A 156 -2.21 -2.22 12.50
CA ILE A 156 -1.23 -2.50 11.44
C ILE A 156 -1.92 -3.02 10.17
N ILE A 157 -2.84 -3.99 10.25
CA ILE A 157 -3.67 -4.40 9.12
C ILE A 157 -4.56 -3.24 8.68
N PHE A 158 -5.30 -2.48 9.52
CA PHE A 158 -6.14 -1.42 8.94
C PHE A 158 -5.33 -0.31 8.25
N ALA A 159 -4.14 0.03 8.76
CA ALA A 159 -3.20 0.89 8.04
C ALA A 159 -2.72 0.23 6.74
N ILE A 160 -2.34 -1.05 6.77
CA ILE A 160 -2.03 -1.87 5.57
C ILE A 160 -3.25 -2.07 4.66
N THR A 161 -4.50 -1.94 5.11
CA THR A 161 -5.73 -2.13 4.30
C THR A 161 -6.14 -0.83 3.64
N LEU A 162 -5.93 0.32 4.30
CA LEU A 162 -5.99 1.62 3.64
C LEU A 162 -4.85 1.77 2.65
N LEU A 163 -3.62 1.41 3.05
CA LEU A 163 -2.49 1.34 2.13
C LEU A 163 -2.70 0.26 1.06
N SER A 164 -3.40 -0.85 1.30
CA SER A 164 -3.67 -1.90 0.29
C SER A 164 -4.88 -1.61 -0.59
N THR A 165 -5.79 -0.72 -0.20
CA THR A 165 -6.83 -0.20 -1.11
C THR A 165 -6.30 0.94 -1.96
N VAL A 166 -5.42 1.79 -1.41
CA VAL A 166 -4.60 2.72 -2.21
C VAL A 166 -3.68 1.94 -3.14
N TYR A 167 -2.98 0.92 -2.65
CA TYR A 167 -2.06 0.08 -3.43
C TYR A 167 -2.78 -0.86 -4.39
N SER A 168 -3.99 -1.37 -4.12
CA SER A 168 -4.76 -2.12 -5.14
C SER A 168 -5.22 -1.18 -6.25
N GLN A 169 -5.67 0.04 -5.91
CA GLN A 169 -5.94 1.09 -6.89
C GLN A 169 -4.66 1.53 -7.64
N MET A 170 -3.46 1.34 -7.07
CA MET A 170 -2.16 1.56 -7.72
C MET A 170 -1.60 0.33 -8.47
N ALA A 171 -2.05 -0.88 -8.16
CA ALA A 171 -1.78 -2.07 -8.95
C ALA A 171 -2.54 -1.96 -10.28
N ASP A 172 -3.80 -1.51 -10.23
CA ASP A 172 -4.62 -1.06 -11.37
C ASP A 172 -4.08 0.22 -12.07
N ILE A 173 -2.88 0.69 -11.72
CA ILE A 173 -2.15 1.79 -12.35
C ILE A 173 -0.87 1.30 -13.05
N GLY A 174 -0.35 0.13 -12.69
CA GLY A 174 0.91 -0.38 -13.24
C GLY A 174 2.13 0.40 -12.73
N LEU A 175 2.24 0.55 -11.40
CA LEU A 175 3.47 1.05 -10.76
C LEU A 175 4.72 0.28 -11.25
N PRO A 176 5.86 0.96 -11.50
CA PRO A 176 7.12 0.27 -11.71
C PRO A 176 7.50 -0.59 -10.49
N PRO A 177 7.94 -1.85 -10.65
CA PRO A 177 8.24 -2.75 -9.52
C PRO A 177 9.25 -2.17 -8.52
N ASP A 178 10.27 -1.44 -8.99
CA ASP A 178 11.23 -0.71 -8.15
C ASP A 178 10.55 0.30 -7.22
N LEU A 179 9.63 1.12 -7.75
CA LEU A 179 8.88 2.11 -6.99
C LEU A 179 7.86 1.45 -6.05
N GLN A 180 7.23 0.36 -6.48
CA GLN A 180 6.32 -0.45 -5.68
C GLN A 180 7.04 -1.00 -4.42
N HIS A 181 8.17 -1.69 -4.59
CA HIS A 181 9.00 -2.20 -3.49
C HIS A 181 9.52 -1.07 -2.58
N LYS A 182 9.86 0.11 -3.13
CA LYS A 182 10.24 1.30 -2.33
C LYS A 182 9.10 1.80 -1.45
N LEU A 183 7.88 1.90 -1.99
CA LEU A 183 6.70 2.33 -1.24
C LEU A 183 6.27 1.30 -0.17
N GLU A 184 6.33 0.01 -0.48
CA GLU A 184 6.13 -1.08 0.50
C GLU A 184 7.14 -0.97 1.65
N ARG A 185 8.43 -0.86 1.34
CA ARG A 185 9.51 -0.73 2.33
C ARG A 185 9.36 0.50 3.21
N PHE A 186 8.98 1.64 2.61
CA PHE A 186 8.66 2.87 3.35
C PHE A 186 7.47 2.67 4.30
N SER A 187 6.42 1.95 3.88
CA SER A 187 5.26 1.66 4.73
C SER A 187 5.62 0.80 5.94
N ILE A 188 6.45 -0.24 5.77
CA ILE A 188 6.94 -1.08 6.87
C ILE A 188 7.69 -0.24 7.90
N ILE A 189 8.53 0.69 7.44
CA ILE A 189 9.37 1.50 8.32
C ILE A 189 8.57 2.62 8.99
N TYR A 190 7.52 3.14 8.36
CA TYR A 190 6.54 3.99 9.04
C TYR A 190 5.82 3.23 10.18
N LEU A 191 5.48 1.96 9.97
CA LEU A 191 4.91 1.10 11.01
C LEU A 191 5.92 0.78 12.12
N GLU A 192 7.21 0.61 11.80
CA GLU A 192 8.30 0.52 12.80
C GLU A 192 8.52 1.82 13.58
N LYS A 193 8.32 2.99 12.96
CA LYS A 193 8.30 4.29 13.68
C LYS A 193 7.11 4.36 14.63
N CYS A 194 5.90 4.05 14.15
CA CYS A 194 4.71 3.91 15.01
C CYS A 194 4.95 2.97 16.21
N GLY A 195 5.48 1.76 15.96
CA GLY A 195 5.72 0.75 16.98
C GLY A 195 6.82 1.10 18.00
N ARG A 196 7.72 2.04 17.67
CA ARG A 196 8.76 2.54 18.60
C ARG A 196 8.30 3.78 19.37
N ASN A 197 7.54 4.67 18.75
CA ASN A 197 7.24 6.00 19.28
C ASN A 197 5.88 6.08 20.01
N LEU A 198 4.90 5.21 19.69
CA LEU A 198 3.59 5.17 20.37
C LEU A 198 3.61 4.32 21.65
N ASN A 199 3.03 4.83 22.73
CA ASN A 199 2.60 3.98 23.86
C ASN A 199 1.24 3.30 23.59
N GLU A 200 0.86 2.33 24.43
CA GLU A 200 -0.36 1.52 24.26
C GLU A 200 -1.65 2.36 24.11
N ASN A 201 -1.75 3.49 24.84
CA ASN A 201 -2.93 4.38 24.74
C ASN A 201 -2.89 5.24 23.48
N GLU A 202 -1.71 5.66 23.02
CA GLU A 202 -1.55 6.39 21.75
C GLU A 202 -1.85 5.48 20.54
N GLY A 203 -1.43 4.21 20.59
CA GLY A 203 -1.82 3.20 19.60
C GLY A 203 -3.34 2.94 19.56
N LYS A 204 -4.00 2.86 20.72
CA LYS A 204 -5.47 2.80 20.79
C LYS A 204 -6.13 4.04 20.21
N ASN A 205 -5.63 5.24 20.54
CA ASN A 205 -6.14 6.50 20.00
C ASN A 205 -5.98 6.58 18.47
N LEU A 206 -4.85 6.12 17.92
CA LEU A 206 -4.63 6.05 16.47
C LEU A 206 -5.64 5.11 15.79
N ASN A 207 -5.90 3.95 16.37
CA ASN A 207 -6.90 3.01 15.85
C ASN A 207 -8.33 3.60 15.88
N VAL A 208 -8.72 4.25 16.98
CA VAL A 208 -10.03 4.92 17.10
C VAL A 208 -10.17 6.08 16.11
N ALA A 209 -9.10 6.84 15.89
CA ALA A 209 -9.08 7.90 14.89
C ALA A 209 -9.17 7.34 13.46
N LEU A 210 -8.49 6.22 13.18
CA LEU A 210 -8.54 5.53 11.89
C LEU A 210 -9.93 4.95 11.57
N GLU A 211 -10.60 4.35 12.56
CA GLU A 211 -12.01 3.96 12.46
C GLU A 211 -12.92 5.18 12.24
N THR A 212 -12.63 6.31 12.89
CA THR A 212 -13.41 7.54 12.76
C THR A 212 -13.25 8.15 11.37
N VAL A 213 -12.03 8.17 10.80
CA VAL A 213 -11.79 8.53 9.39
C VAL A 213 -12.60 7.62 8.46
N SER A 214 -12.51 6.30 8.62
CA SER A 214 -13.25 5.34 7.78
C SER A 214 -14.77 5.58 7.83
N LYS A 215 -15.35 5.70 9.03
CA LYS A 215 -16.78 6.00 9.22
C LYS A 215 -17.16 7.37 8.65
N CYS A 216 -16.30 8.36 8.78
CA CYS A 216 -16.52 9.73 8.27
C CYS A 216 -16.49 9.78 6.72
N ILE A 217 -15.60 9.00 6.08
CA ILE A 217 -15.53 8.83 4.62
C ILE A 217 -16.72 8.02 4.09
N SER A 218 -17.03 6.87 4.68
CA SER A 218 -18.14 6.01 4.23
C SER A 218 -19.53 6.65 4.41
N ASN A 219 -19.65 7.64 5.30
CA ASN A 219 -20.88 8.42 5.50
C ASN A 219 -20.95 9.69 4.63
N GLN A 220 -19.96 9.96 3.76
CA GLN A 220 -20.07 11.07 2.80
C GLN A 220 -21.22 10.77 1.81
N PRO A 221 -22.11 11.74 1.51
CA PRO A 221 -23.13 11.56 0.48
C PRO A 221 -22.56 11.27 -0.91
N GLN A 222 -23.45 10.77 -1.77
CA GLN A 222 -23.27 10.53 -3.21
C GLN A 222 -22.53 11.69 -3.92
N PRO A 223 -21.78 11.43 -5.02
CA PRO A 223 -20.89 12.39 -5.64
C PRO A 223 -21.55 13.75 -5.88
N ALA A 224 -20.82 14.80 -5.46
CA ALA A 224 -21.31 16.18 -5.46
C ALA A 224 -21.80 16.61 -6.85
N ARG A 225 -23.03 17.12 -6.91
CA ARG A 225 -23.73 17.53 -8.13
C ARG A 225 -23.44 18.98 -8.50
N SER A 226 -22.83 19.73 -7.59
CA SER A 226 -22.38 21.10 -7.82
C SER A 226 -21.00 21.35 -7.21
N SER A 227 -20.34 22.39 -7.70
CA SER A 227 -19.09 22.92 -7.14
C SER A 227 -19.23 23.29 -5.66
N LEU A 228 -20.34 23.90 -5.26
CA LEU A 228 -20.61 24.29 -3.88
C LEU A 228 -20.78 23.08 -2.95
N GLU A 229 -21.45 22.02 -3.42
CA GLU A 229 -21.51 20.75 -2.70
C GLU A 229 -20.12 20.13 -2.55
N PHE A 230 -19.33 20.05 -3.64
CA PHE A 230 -17.96 19.53 -3.61
C PHE A 230 -17.08 20.30 -2.60
N CYS A 231 -17.20 21.62 -2.58
CA CYS A 231 -16.51 22.52 -1.68
C CYS A 231 -16.87 22.29 -0.20
N ASN A 232 -18.16 22.18 0.11
CA ASN A 232 -18.62 21.92 1.47
C ASN A 232 -18.24 20.51 1.94
N LEU A 233 -18.36 19.52 1.06
CA LEU A 233 -18.11 18.11 1.31
C LEU A 233 -16.61 17.85 1.52
N TYR A 234 -15.81 17.99 0.47
CA TYR A 234 -14.39 17.63 0.53
C TYR A 234 -13.54 18.70 1.24
N GLY A 235 -13.93 19.99 1.16
CA GLY A 235 -13.18 21.06 1.82
C GLY A 235 -13.29 21.07 3.33
N THR A 236 -14.53 21.01 3.86
CA THR A 236 -14.76 21.08 5.30
C THR A 236 -14.85 19.69 5.94
N GLN A 237 -15.62 18.76 5.36
CA GLN A 237 -15.88 17.47 6.03
C GLN A 237 -14.70 16.51 5.88
N PHE A 238 -14.20 16.26 4.66
CA PHE A 238 -13.11 15.30 4.45
C PHE A 238 -11.81 15.70 5.17
N VAL A 239 -11.41 16.98 5.11
CA VAL A 239 -10.27 17.49 5.90
C VAL A 239 -10.55 17.42 7.42
N GLY A 240 -11.81 17.60 7.82
CA GLY A 240 -12.27 17.38 9.19
C GLY A 240 -12.12 15.93 9.65
N CYS A 241 -12.50 14.95 8.81
CA CYS A 241 -12.33 13.52 9.06
C CYS A 241 -10.86 13.22 9.40
N LEU A 242 -9.95 13.61 8.50
CA LEU A 242 -8.52 13.31 8.57
C LEU A 242 -7.80 13.96 9.77
N ARG A 243 -8.36 15.03 10.37
CA ARG A 243 -7.73 15.74 11.50
C ARG A 243 -7.46 14.84 12.69
N SER A 244 -8.45 14.02 13.10
CA SER A 244 -8.29 13.08 14.21
C SER A 244 -7.12 12.11 14.01
N PHE A 245 -6.98 11.56 12.80
CA PHE A 245 -5.92 10.61 12.44
C PHE A 245 -4.55 11.30 12.33
N ALA A 246 -4.49 12.49 11.74
CA ALA A 246 -3.24 13.25 11.62
C ALA A 246 -2.74 13.73 12.99
N ASP A 247 -3.63 14.09 13.91
CA ASP A 247 -3.28 14.45 15.29
C ASP A 247 -2.75 13.23 16.07
N ALA A 248 -3.39 12.06 15.96
CA ALA A 248 -2.88 10.82 16.56
C ALA A 248 -1.57 10.33 15.91
N GLY A 249 -1.45 10.46 14.58
CA GLY A 249 -0.29 10.04 13.79
C GLY A 249 1.01 10.79 14.12
N LYS A 250 0.93 11.98 14.73
CA LYS A 250 2.10 12.68 15.29
C LYS A 250 2.82 11.86 16.37
N GLY A 251 2.14 10.92 17.03
CA GLY A 251 2.76 10.00 17.96
C GLY A 251 3.67 8.95 17.28
N CYS A 252 3.46 8.65 16.00
CA CYS A 252 4.34 7.73 15.26
C CYS A 252 5.67 8.38 14.86
N LEU A 253 5.65 9.68 14.58
CA LEU A 253 6.70 10.36 13.83
C LEU A 253 7.89 10.77 14.71
N ASP A 254 9.07 10.80 14.11
CA ASP A 254 10.27 11.31 14.78
C ASP A 254 10.14 12.83 15.04
N GLN A 255 10.89 13.37 16.00
CA GLN A 255 10.60 14.69 16.57
C GLN A 255 10.66 15.85 15.56
N ASP A 256 11.53 15.73 14.56
CA ASP A 256 11.70 16.65 13.42
C ASP A 256 10.68 16.41 12.29
N GLU A 257 9.99 15.26 12.28
CA GLU A 257 8.95 14.89 11.31
C GLU A 257 7.54 15.26 11.75
N LYS A 258 7.31 15.53 13.05
CA LYS A 258 5.97 15.84 13.63
C LYS A 258 5.26 17.07 13.02
N TYR A 259 5.95 17.87 12.21
CA TYR A 259 5.31 18.90 11.39
C TYR A 259 4.46 18.30 10.25
N LEU A 260 4.80 17.11 9.74
CA LEU A 260 4.26 16.55 8.49
C LEU A 260 2.74 16.38 8.49
N PRO A 261 2.07 15.89 9.56
CA PRO A 261 0.62 15.75 9.54
C PRO A 261 -0.09 17.12 9.53
N ASN A 262 0.50 18.14 10.15
CA ASN A 262 0.02 19.54 10.01
C ASN A 262 0.33 20.10 8.62
N PHE A 263 1.51 19.81 8.06
CA PHE A 263 1.90 20.21 6.71
C PHE A 263 1.01 19.59 5.63
N ILE A 264 0.45 18.41 5.88
CA ILE A 264 -0.53 17.73 5.02
C ILE A 264 -1.96 18.22 5.30
N LEU A 265 -2.33 18.71 6.51
CA LEU A 265 -3.71 19.18 6.79
C LEU A 265 -3.95 20.69 6.71
N ASN A 266 -2.96 21.53 7.00
CA ASN A 266 -2.99 22.96 6.68
C ASN A 266 -3.00 23.09 5.15
N GLY A 267 -1.90 22.69 4.52
CA GLY A 267 -1.78 21.37 3.89
C GLY A 267 -2.95 20.79 3.09
N MET A 268 -4.18 20.80 3.61
CA MET A 268 -5.35 20.38 2.87
C MET A 268 -6.47 21.42 2.87
N SER A 269 -7.02 21.80 4.03
CA SER A 269 -8.13 22.79 4.18
C SER A 269 -8.05 23.91 3.13
N ARG A 270 -6.83 24.41 2.99
CA ARG A 270 -6.37 25.43 2.10
C ARG A 270 -6.63 25.27 0.56
N VAL A 271 -6.20 24.24 -0.22
CA VAL A 271 -6.53 24.27 -1.70
C VAL A 271 -8.03 24.20 -1.89
N PHE A 272 -8.78 23.50 -1.04
CA PHE A 272 -10.23 23.57 -1.13
C PHE A 272 -10.70 25.02 -1.01
N GLU A 273 -10.25 25.78 -0.01
CA GLU A 273 -10.56 27.22 0.11
C GLU A 273 -10.11 28.06 -1.12
N ASN A 274 -9.00 27.71 -1.77
CA ASN A 274 -8.47 28.37 -2.98
C ASN A 274 -9.33 28.05 -4.22
N TYR A 275 -9.53 26.76 -4.47
CA TYR A 275 -10.32 26.15 -5.55
C TYR A 275 -11.74 26.72 -5.55
N CYS A 276 -12.38 26.71 -4.38
CA CYS A 276 -13.76 27.13 -4.16
C CYS A 276 -14.01 28.64 -4.25
N LYS A 277 -12.96 29.47 -4.27
CA LYS A 277 -13.10 30.94 -4.39
C LYS A 277 -12.94 31.49 -5.81
N LYS A 278 -12.39 30.71 -6.74
CA LYS A 278 -11.89 31.19 -8.03
C LYS A 278 -12.68 30.75 -9.28
N ASN A 279 -13.85 30.12 -9.12
CA ASN A 279 -14.52 29.36 -10.20
C ASN A 279 -13.61 28.31 -10.86
N SER A 280 -12.66 27.76 -10.12
CA SER A 280 -11.61 26.83 -10.61
C SER A 280 -12.12 25.52 -11.21
N ILE A 281 -13.44 25.28 -11.14
CA ILE A 281 -14.13 24.14 -11.76
C ILE A 281 -13.96 24.18 -13.26
N ASP A 282 -14.02 25.37 -13.86
CA ASP A 282 -13.87 25.57 -15.31
C ASP A 282 -12.49 25.08 -15.76
N HIS A 283 -11.41 25.37 -15.00
CA HIS A 283 -10.08 24.83 -15.26
C HIS A 283 -10.00 23.31 -15.05
N ILE A 284 -10.72 22.73 -14.09
CA ILE A 284 -10.78 21.25 -13.94
C ILE A 284 -11.58 20.59 -15.07
N GLU A 285 -12.67 21.20 -15.57
CA GLU A 285 -13.36 20.70 -16.76
C GLU A 285 -12.46 20.82 -17.99
N ILE A 286 -11.74 21.93 -18.15
CA ILE A 286 -10.77 22.13 -19.23
C ILE A 286 -9.63 21.11 -19.16
N LEU A 287 -9.06 20.85 -17.97
CA LEU A 287 -8.06 19.81 -17.74
C LEU A 287 -8.64 18.43 -18.11
N ASN A 288 -9.79 18.07 -17.53
CA ASN A 288 -10.46 16.80 -17.80
C ASN A 288 -10.84 16.63 -19.29
N LYS A 289 -11.10 17.71 -20.03
CA LYS A 289 -11.51 17.67 -21.45
C LYS A 289 -10.32 17.66 -22.40
N LYS A 290 -9.33 18.53 -22.22
CA LYS A 290 -8.10 18.57 -23.03
C LYS A 290 -7.21 17.34 -22.77
N CYS A 291 -7.17 16.87 -21.53
CA CYS A 291 -6.38 15.71 -21.12
C CYS A 291 -7.20 14.43 -20.92
N GLN A 292 -8.46 14.24 -21.34
CA GLN A 292 -9.30 13.16 -20.74
C GLN A 292 -8.67 11.76 -20.63
N THR A 293 -8.09 11.24 -21.71
CA THR A 293 -7.31 9.99 -21.74
C THR A 293 -5.90 10.12 -21.16
N TYR A 294 -5.35 11.34 -21.17
CA TYR A 294 -4.00 11.68 -20.75
C TYR A 294 -3.87 12.15 -19.29
N LEU A 295 -4.90 12.62 -18.58
CA LEU A 295 -4.78 13.06 -17.19
C LEU A 295 -4.68 11.84 -16.28
N GLY A 296 -5.56 10.87 -16.53
CA GLY A 296 -5.45 9.54 -15.94
C GLY A 296 -4.14 8.85 -16.27
N LYS A 297 -3.56 9.03 -17.47
CA LYS A 297 -2.25 8.45 -17.81
C LYS A 297 -1.06 9.25 -17.25
N VAL A 298 -1.09 10.57 -17.30
CA VAL A 298 -0.01 11.45 -16.82
C VAL A 298 0.08 11.40 -15.30
N VAL A 299 -1.03 11.51 -14.57
CA VAL A 299 -1.00 11.45 -13.09
C VAL A 299 -0.60 10.06 -12.59
N ASN A 300 -1.05 8.99 -13.25
CA ASN A 300 -0.87 7.62 -12.74
C ASN A 300 0.34 6.86 -13.34
N SER A 301 0.61 6.98 -14.64
CA SER A 301 1.75 6.30 -15.28
C SER A 301 2.95 7.23 -15.41
N ASP A 302 2.78 8.36 -16.10
CA ASP A 302 3.94 9.13 -16.57
C ASP A 302 4.58 9.95 -15.43
N PHE A 303 3.80 10.48 -14.48
CA PHE A 303 4.31 11.13 -13.27
C PHE A 303 5.00 10.13 -12.34
N LEU A 304 4.43 8.93 -12.16
CA LEU A 304 5.03 7.88 -11.31
C LEU A 304 6.28 7.25 -11.93
N THR A 305 6.43 7.27 -13.26
CA THR A 305 7.64 6.77 -13.97
C THR A 305 8.70 7.86 -14.23
N VAL A 306 8.30 9.10 -14.51
CA VAL A 306 9.21 10.17 -14.97
C VAL A 306 9.47 11.24 -13.89
N CYS A 307 8.56 11.46 -12.95
CA CYS A 307 8.70 12.50 -11.93
C CYS A 307 9.05 11.93 -10.55
N VAL A 308 8.37 10.88 -10.09
CA VAL A 308 8.60 10.29 -8.75
C VAL A 308 10.04 9.78 -8.54
N PRO A 309 10.72 9.13 -9.51
CA PRO A 309 12.12 8.72 -9.34
C PRO A 309 13.13 9.88 -9.25
N LYS A 310 12.71 11.14 -9.49
CA LYS A 310 13.55 12.34 -9.32
C LYS A 310 13.39 12.99 -7.94
N LEU A 311 12.48 12.48 -7.10
CA LEU A 311 12.22 13.02 -5.77
C LEU A 311 13.29 12.52 -4.80
N LYS A 312 13.86 13.44 -4.03
CA LYS A 312 14.92 13.15 -3.06
C LYS A 312 14.46 12.17 -2.00
N ILE A 313 13.21 12.22 -1.55
CA ILE A 313 12.64 11.23 -0.62
C ILE A 313 12.73 9.82 -1.21
N ILE A 314 12.48 9.63 -2.50
CA ILE A 314 12.60 8.31 -3.16
C ILE A 314 14.07 7.87 -3.25
N ALA A 315 14.98 8.79 -3.60
CA ALA A 315 16.42 8.52 -3.60
C ALA A 315 16.98 8.26 -2.17
N ASN A 316 16.37 8.83 -1.13
CA ASN A 316 16.71 8.58 0.27
C ASN A 316 16.37 7.12 0.65
N LEU A 317 15.26 6.54 0.14
CA LEU A 317 14.86 5.14 0.39
C LEU A 317 15.92 4.13 -0.09
N ASP A 318 16.57 4.40 -1.22
CA ASP A 318 17.69 3.59 -1.74
C ASP A 318 18.89 3.64 -0.78
N ASN A 319 19.21 4.82 -0.27
CA ASN A 319 20.27 5.06 0.72
C ASN A 319 19.89 4.58 2.15
N ARG A 320 18.68 4.05 2.34
CA ARG A 320 18.11 3.68 3.65
C ARG A 320 17.93 4.87 4.62
N ASP A 321 17.78 6.07 4.08
CA ASP A 321 17.29 7.23 4.82
C ASP A 321 15.77 7.29 4.66
N TYR A 322 15.06 7.27 5.79
CA TYR A 322 13.60 7.31 5.88
C TYR A 322 13.16 8.54 6.69
N SER A 323 13.96 9.60 6.67
CA SER A 323 13.60 10.90 7.23
C SER A 323 12.71 11.67 6.26
N LEU A 324 11.53 12.04 6.75
CA LEU A 324 10.61 12.96 6.08
C LEU A 324 10.93 14.38 6.53
N ASN A 325 12.21 14.77 6.36
CA ASN A 325 12.69 16.07 6.79
C ASN A 325 12.09 17.19 5.91
N ARG A 326 11.86 18.37 6.51
CA ARG A 326 11.15 19.46 5.82
C ARG A 326 11.87 19.97 4.57
N ALA A 327 13.21 19.99 4.56
CA ALA A 327 13.97 20.48 3.41
C ALA A 327 13.69 19.62 2.17
N ASP A 328 13.66 18.30 2.34
CA ASP A 328 13.50 17.34 1.23
C ASP A 328 12.06 17.31 0.73
N VAL A 329 11.05 17.28 1.62
CA VAL A 329 9.63 17.42 1.24
C VAL A 329 9.40 18.70 0.43
N CYS A 330 10.06 19.80 0.81
CA CYS A 330 9.92 21.09 0.14
C CYS A 330 10.69 21.21 -1.18
N SER A 331 11.82 20.51 -1.31
CA SER A 331 12.52 20.31 -2.59
C SER A 331 11.66 19.48 -3.53
N ASP A 332 11.08 18.38 -3.05
CA ASP A 332 10.34 17.41 -3.85
C ASP A 332 9.00 17.94 -4.35
N LEU A 333 8.33 18.81 -3.58
CA LEU A 333 7.18 19.57 -4.07
C LEU A 333 7.55 20.46 -5.25
N LYS A 334 8.73 21.10 -5.24
CA LYS A 334 9.21 21.92 -6.35
C LYS A 334 9.56 21.03 -7.57
N THR A 335 10.28 19.93 -7.37
CA THR A 335 10.60 18.97 -8.44
C THR A 335 9.33 18.36 -9.06
N SER A 336 8.32 18.04 -8.23
CA SER A 336 7.01 17.55 -8.68
C SER A 336 6.28 18.60 -9.52
N GLN A 337 6.26 19.86 -9.08
CA GLN A 337 5.69 21.00 -9.81
C GLN A 337 6.32 21.17 -11.19
N GLU A 338 7.65 21.34 -11.24
CA GLU A 338 8.38 21.58 -12.47
C GLU A 338 8.22 20.41 -13.46
N CYS A 339 8.21 19.17 -12.96
CA CYS A 339 8.02 17.98 -13.77
C CYS A 339 6.58 17.85 -14.31
N LEU A 340 5.56 17.92 -13.45
CA LEU A 340 4.15 17.78 -13.85
C LEU A 340 3.68 18.91 -14.77
N VAL A 341 4.07 20.16 -14.49
CA VAL A 341 3.73 21.32 -15.34
C VAL A 341 4.38 21.19 -16.72
N ASN A 342 5.60 20.66 -16.81
CA ASN A 342 6.24 20.39 -18.10
C ASN A 342 5.56 19.24 -18.86
N ASP A 343 5.17 18.17 -18.17
CA ASP A 343 4.51 17.01 -18.77
C ASP A 343 3.11 17.36 -19.29
N LEU A 344 2.31 18.09 -18.50
CA LEU A 344 1.01 18.62 -18.92
C LEU A 344 1.12 19.63 -20.08
N ARG A 345 2.13 20.52 -20.05
CA ARG A 345 2.40 21.46 -21.17
C ARG A 345 2.71 20.71 -22.47
N THR A 346 3.56 19.70 -22.41
CA THR A 346 4.03 18.97 -23.61
C THR A 346 3.01 17.97 -24.15
N LYS A 347 2.24 17.29 -23.29
CA LYS A 347 1.30 16.23 -23.70
C LYS A 347 -0.13 16.72 -23.92
N CYS A 348 -0.62 17.66 -23.12
CA CYS A 348 -2.00 18.16 -23.22
C CYS A 348 -2.16 19.51 -23.92
N GLN A 349 -1.07 20.20 -24.26
CA GLN A 349 -1.09 21.51 -24.93
C GLN A 349 -1.98 22.54 -24.20
N LEU A 350 -1.91 22.55 -22.86
CA LEU A 350 -2.72 23.41 -22.01
C LEU A 350 -2.41 24.90 -22.23
N ALA A 351 -3.41 25.75 -21.97
CA ALA A 351 -3.20 27.19 -21.96
C ALA A 351 -2.36 27.59 -20.73
N GLN A 352 -1.65 28.71 -20.78
CA GLN A 352 -0.81 29.12 -19.65
C GLN A 352 -1.64 29.39 -18.39
N GLU A 353 -2.89 29.84 -18.52
CA GLU A 353 -3.85 29.98 -17.41
C GLU A 353 -4.18 28.65 -16.70
N ASP A 354 -4.34 27.55 -17.47
CA ASP A 354 -4.55 26.20 -16.92
C ASP A 354 -3.28 25.70 -16.20
N LEU A 355 -2.10 26.00 -16.75
CA LEU A 355 -0.81 25.69 -16.13
C LEU A 355 -0.53 26.55 -14.90
N ASP A 356 -0.99 27.80 -14.87
CA ASP A 356 -0.91 28.70 -13.72
C ASP A 356 -1.85 28.25 -12.59
N PHE A 357 -3.03 27.72 -12.93
CA PHE A 357 -3.89 27.02 -11.97
C PHE A 357 -3.16 25.82 -11.34
N VAL A 358 -2.53 24.94 -12.13
CA VAL A 358 -1.74 23.80 -11.60
C VAL A 358 -0.55 24.29 -10.77
N ASN A 359 0.21 25.30 -11.20
CA ASN A 359 1.29 25.89 -10.38
C ASN A 359 0.75 26.44 -9.05
N SER A 360 -0.46 27.01 -9.05
CA SER A 360 -1.13 27.52 -7.85
C SER A 360 -1.60 26.42 -6.87
N VAL A 361 -1.38 25.14 -7.19
CA VAL A 361 -1.50 23.98 -6.29
C VAL A 361 -0.13 23.55 -5.70
N PHE A 362 1.00 24.00 -6.24
CA PHE A 362 2.34 23.60 -5.75
C PHE A 362 3.09 24.70 -5.01
N GLU A 363 3.16 25.94 -5.52
CA GLU A 363 3.62 27.13 -4.74
C GLU A 363 2.86 27.23 -3.40
N THR A 364 1.65 26.73 -3.48
CA THR A 364 0.63 26.64 -2.47
C THR A 364 0.98 25.65 -1.35
N TYR A 365 1.37 24.42 -1.64
CA TYR A 365 1.96 23.51 -0.64
C TYR A 365 3.28 24.06 -0.11
N ARG A 366 4.09 24.64 -1.00
CA ARG A 366 5.38 25.26 -0.67
C ARG A 366 5.26 26.49 0.24
N SER A 367 4.07 27.04 0.46
CA SER A 367 3.84 28.05 1.51
C SER A 367 4.05 27.50 2.93
N GLU A 368 3.78 26.21 3.17
CA GLU A 368 4.05 25.57 4.47
C GLU A 368 5.55 25.34 4.72
N CYS A 369 6.39 25.43 3.67
CA CYS A 369 7.84 25.31 3.78
C CYS A 369 8.50 26.52 4.45
N ASN A 370 7.93 27.71 4.27
CA ASN A 370 8.53 28.98 4.70
C ASN A 370 8.36 29.28 6.20
N PHE A 371 7.70 28.40 6.96
CA PHE A 371 7.48 28.52 8.41
C PHE A 371 8.74 28.23 9.25
N ALA A 372 9.87 28.83 8.89
CA ALA A 372 11.07 28.92 9.72
C ALA A 372 11.09 30.21 10.56
N ASN A 373 10.49 31.30 10.07
CA ASN A 373 10.30 32.56 10.79
C ASN A 373 9.13 33.36 10.17
N ILE A 374 7.98 33.45 10.85
CA ILE A 374 7.03 34.57 10.71
C ILE A 374 6.04 34.57 11.90
N ASN A 375 5.58 35.76 12.26
CA ASN A 375 4.71 36.00 13.42
C ASN A 375 3.23 35.74 13.09
N ILE A 376 2.34 35.73 14.10
CA ILE A 376 0.94 35.30 13.97
C ILE A 376 0.09 36.37 13.25
N ALA A 377 0.12 36.36 11.92
CA ALA A 377 -0.83 37.03 11.02
C ALA A 377 -0.80 36.39 9.62
N ASN A 378 -1.96 36.06 9.03
CA ASN A 378 -2.13 35.46 7.69
C ASN A 378 -1.43 34.08 7.53
N PHE A 379 -2.02 32.91 7.82
CA PHE A 379 -3.43 32.48 7.89
C PHE A 379 -4.11 32.30 6.51
N ILE A 380 -4.81 31.15 6.34
CA ILE A 380 -5.73 30.77 5.23
C ILE A 380 -5.09 30.39 3.86
N LEU A 381 -5.85 29.61 3.07
CA LEU A 381 -5.98 29.57 1.60
C LEU A 381 -5.12 28.70 0.67
N LEU A 382 -3.90 28.31 0.99
CA LEU A 382 -3.06 27.60 -0.02
C LEU A 382 -3.38 26.11 -0.46
N ALA A 383 -2.96 25.01 0.26
CA ALA A 383 -2.45 23.62 -0.08
C ALA A 383 -3.16 22.37 -0.77
N ALA A 384 -4.22 21.68 -0.29
CA ALA A 384 -4.69 20.29 -0.70
C ALA A 384 -4.27 19.60 -2.05
N LEU A 385 -4.98 19.73 -3.18
CA LEU A 385 -6.13 18.85 -3.45
C LEU A 385 -5.88 17.75 -4.51
N PHE A 386 -4.94 16.82 -4.29
CA PHE A 386 -4.48 15.95 -5.41
C PHE A 386 -4.27 14.44 -5.17
N LEU A 387 -5.01 13.78 -4.26
CA LEU A 387 -4.96 12.30 -4.09
C LEU A 387 -6.35 11.61 -3.92
N SER A 388 -7.36 12.01 -4.71
CA SER A 388 -8.70 11.37 -4.67
C SER A 388 -9.38 11.13 -6.04
N SER A 389 -8.67 11.34 -7.15
CA SER A 389 -9.23 11.31 -8.52
C SER A 389 -9.42 9.90 -9.12
N ARG A 390 -9.96 8.94 -8.35
CA ARG A 390 -10.42 7.62 -8.85
C ARG A 390 -11.77 7.15 -8.26
N LEU A 391 -12.55 8.05 -7.65
CA LEU A 391 -13.94 7.78 -7.20
C LEU A 391 -15.02 8.40 -8.12
N ILE A 392 -14.65 8.80 -9.34
CA ILE A 392 -15.61 9.24 -10.38
C ILE A 392 -15.23 8.58 -11.73
N ASN A 393 -15.60 7.31 -11.86
CA ASN A 393 -15.99 6.60 -13.08
C ASN A 393 -16.76 5.35 -12.66
#